data_AF-A0A0K6G6H7-F1
#
_entry.id   AF-A0A0K6G6H7-F1
#
_cell.length_a   1.000
_cell.length_b   1.000
_cell.length_c   1.000
_cell.angle_alpha   90.00
_cell.angle_beta   90.00
_cell.angle_gamma   90.00
#
_symmetry.space_group_name_H-M   'P 1'
#
loop_
_entity.id
_entity.type
_entity.pdbx_description
1 polymer ?
#
loop_
_entity_poly.entity_id
_entity_poly.type
_entity_poly.pdbx_seq_one_letter_code
_entity_poly.pdbx_strand_id
1 'polypeptide(L)'
;MLRAVFGGGLLGLPPDEHRIQRKLLNPVFNMKFLREYHVVMPIFMGIAKEVWRYHKRSSKEFELIHPLHHCSKEVDLFPWATAAALDLVGEAGLGYSFNSFSGERNEYSTAIKGATQAEEVIRSREAALSAGNDLSTEAGRGRDIMTLLMKANESTRSDSYIDRETMIGHMNVFIFAGHETTSTALSRILDVLAHRPDVQVRLREELRQYFEANSNEGNHDELLELPYIYGIMREVLRLHPPVAAISRVCTEDTVLPLDFPVDTPSGKVTSISIKKGI
;
A
#
# COMPACT_ATOMS: atom_id res chain seq x y z
N MET A 1 -8.11 13.34 -16.70
CA MET A 1 -6.72 12.85 -16.55
C MET A 1 -6.67 11.49 -15.85
N LEU A 2 -7.13 11.37 -14.59
CA LEU A 2 -7.06 10.09 -13.83
C LEU A 2 -7.72 8.90 -14.53
N ARG A 3 -8.94 9.06 -15.08
CA ARG A 3 -9.61 8.00 -15.85
C ARG A 3 -8.83 7.57 -17.11
N ALA A 4 -8.06 8.47 -17.71
CA ALA A 4 -7.24 8.14 -18.89
C ALA A 4 -5.97 7.36 -18.51
N VAL A 5 -5.46 7.55 -17.28
CA VAL A 5 -4.26 6.86 -16.78
C VAL A 5 -4.61 5.50 -16.18
N PHE A 6 -5.67 5.43 -15.38
CA PHE A 6 -6.00 4.24 -14.60
C PHE A 6 -7.24 3.50 -15.09
N GLY A 7 -8.03 4.05 -16.02
CA GLY A 7 -9.31 3.48 -16.44
C GLY A 7 -10.46 3.83 -15.48
N GLY A 8 -11.56 3.07 -15.58
CA GLY A 8 -12.79 3.24 -14.79
C GLY A 8 -12.71 2.80 -13.33
N GLY A 9 -11.56 2.96 -12.65
CA GLY A 9 -11.40 2.61 -11.23
C GLY A 9 -11.84 3.72 -10.26
N LEU A 10 -11.67 3.50 -8.95
CA LEU A 10 -12.06 4.46 -7.89
C LEU A 10 -11.59 5.91 -8.13
N LEU A 11 -10.43 6.12 -8.74
CA LEU A 11 -9.92 7.47 -9.03
C LEU A 11 -10.48 8.09 -10.33
N GLY A 12 -11.12 7.30 -11.19
CA GLY A 12 -11.65 7.69 -12.49
C GLY A 12 -13.18 7.73 -12.59
N LEU A 13 -13.90 7.25 -11.57
CA LEU A 13 -15.36 7.13 -11.58
C LEU A 13 -16.08 8.46 -11.28
N PRO A 14 -17.29 8.66 -11.85
CA PRO A 14 -18.20 9.72 -11.43
C PRO A 14 -18.58 9.61 -9.94
N PRO A 15 -19.00 10.71 -9.28
CA PRO A 15 -19.28 10.72 -7.84
C PRO A 15 -20.28 9.65 -7.35
N ASP A 16 -21.36 9.40 -8.09
CA ASP A 16 -22.40 8.45 -7.69
C ASP A 16 -21.90 6.99 -7.77
N GLU A 17 -21.25 6.62 -8.88
CA GLU A 17 -20.64 5.30 -9.07
C GLU A 17 -19.49 5.09 -8.06
N HIS A 18 -18.63 6.08 -7.88
CA HIS A 18 -17.56 6.06 -6.89
C HIS A 18 -18.12 5.80 -5.48
N ARG A 19 -19.23 6.44 -5.10
CA ARG A 19 -19.88 6.21 -3.79
C ARG A 19 -20.34 4.76 -3.62
N ILE A 20 -20.95 4.18 -4.66
CA ILE A 20 -21.43 2.79 -4.64
C ILE A 20 -20.25 1.82 -4.54
N GLN A 21 -19.27 1.94 -5.43
CA GLN A 21 -18.14 1.01 -5.48
C GLN A 21 -17.22 1.15 -4.26
N ARG A 22 -17.00 2.37 -3.75
CA ARG A 22 -16.29 2.57 -2.47
C ARG A 22 -17.01 1.88 -1.32
N LYS A 23 -18.34 1.96 -1.27
CA LYS A 23 -19.13 1.27 -0.24
C LYS A 23 -18.96 -0.26 -0.33
N LEU A 24 -18.93 -0.81 -1.56
CA LEU A 24 -18.70 -2.23 -1.80
C LEU A 24 -17.31 -2.68 -1.34
N LEU A 25 -16.30 -1.84 -1.55
CA LEU A 25 -14.89 -2.13 -1.25
C LEU A 25 -14.51 -1.89 0.21
N ASN A 26 -15.13 -0.93 0.91
CA ASN A 26 -14.79 -0.57 2.29
C ASN A 26 -14.64 -1.75 3.28
N PRO A 27 -15.42 -2.85 3.23
CA PRO A 27 -15.28 -3.95 4.17
C PRO A 27 -13.87 -4.56 4.24
N VAL A 28 -13.12 -4.58 3.14
CA VAL A 28 -11.76 -5.17 3.10
C VAL A 28 -10.70 -4.28 3.76
N PHE A 29 -11.00 -3.00 3.92
CA PHE A 29 -10.10 -2.01 4.51
C PHE A 29 -10.40 -1.74 5.99
N ASN A 30 -11.33 -2.49 6.59
CA ASN A 30 -11.69 -2.29 7.99
C ASN A 30 -10.72 -3.06 8.92
N MET A 31 -10.40 -2.49 10.09
CA MET A 31 -9.41 -3.10 11.01
C MET A 31 -9.82 -4.48 11.51
N LYS A 32 -11.13 -4.72 11.67
CA LYS A 32 -11.66 -6.04 12.04
C LYS A 32 -11.31 -7.08 10.97
N PHE A 33 -11.48 -6.77 9.70
CA PHE A 33 -11.13 -7.62 8.57
C PHE A 33 -9.63 -7.88 8.49
N LEU A 34 -8.81 -6.84 8.70
CA LEU A 34 -7.35 -6.96 8.66
C LEU A 34 -6.79 -7.85 9.79
N ARG A 35 -7.42 -7.83 10.97
CA ARG A 35 -6.96 -8.57 12.18
C ARG A 35 -7.67 -9.89 12.45
N GLU A 36 -9.01 -9.90 12.44
CA GLU A 36 -9.86 -11.01 12.91
C GLU A 36 -9.62 -12.32 12.14
N TYR A 37 -9.11 -12.24 10.92
CA TYR A 37 -8.89 -13.41 10.09
C TYR A 37 -7.44 -13.88 10.02
N HIS A 38 -6.52 -13.22 10.73
CA HIS A 38 -5.09 -13.56 10.72
C HIS A 38 -4.55 -13.78 9.29
N VAL A 39 -5.05 -12.99 8.33
CA VAL A 39 -4.69 -13.12 6.92
C VAL A 39 -3.51 -12.20 6.60
N VAL A 40 -3.66 -10.93 6.95
CA VAL A 40 -2.77 -9.88 6.47
C VAL A 40 -1.42 -9.92 7.20
N MET A 41 -1.42 -10.06 8.52
CA MET A 41 -0.18 -10.03 9.29
C MET A 41 0.79 -11.18 8.95
N PRO A 42 0.34 -12.44 8.79
CA PRO A 42 1.23 -13.49 8.31
C PRO A 42 1.80 -13.24 6.90
N ILE A 43 1.03 -12.64 5.99
CA ILE A 43 1.50 -12.23 4.66
C ILE A 43 2.60 -11.17 4.81
N PHE A 44 2.34 -10.11 5.59
CA PHE A 44 3.29 -9.03 5.81
C PHE A 44 4.60 -9.52 6.46
N MET A 45 4.49 -10.41 7.45
CA MET A 45 5.64 -11.04 8.07
C MET A 45 6.38 -12.00 7.13
N GLY A 46 5.67 -12.67 6.22
CA GLY A 46 6.25 -13.47 5.14
C GLY A 46 7.13 -12.60 4.23
N ILE A 47 6.56 -11.51 3.71
CA ILE A 47 7.27 -10.56 2.84
C ILE A 47 8.46 -9.90 3.58
N ALA A 48 8.28 -9.50 4.84
CA ALA A 48 9.38 -8.96 5.65
C ALA A 48 10.54 -9.98 5.81
N LYS A 49 10.22 -11.27 5.98
CA LYS A 49 11.23 -12.34 5.99
C LYS A 49 11.90 -12.51 4.62
N GLU A 50 11.17 -12.39 3.51
CA GLU A 50 11.78 -12.42 2.17
C GLU A 50 12.74 -11.26 1.94
N VAL A 51 12.36 -10.02 2.30
CA VAL A 51 13.24 -8.85 2.28
C VAL A 51 14.52 -9.12 3.09
N TRP A 52 14.37 -9.67 4.30
CA TRP A 52 15.52 -10.01 5.15
C TRP A 52 16.42 -11.09 4.54
N ARG A 53 15.83 -12.16 3.96
CA ARG A 53 16.61 -13.22 3.28
C ARG A 53 17.34 -12.68 2.07
N TYR A 54 16.68 -11.81 1.30
CA TYR A 54 17.28 -11.13 0.16
C TYR A 54 18.47 -10.27 0.60
N HIS A 55 18.29 -9.43 1.62
CA HIS A 55 19.38 -8.63 2.20
C HIS A 55 20.55 -9.52 2.64
N LYS A 56 20.28 -10.58 3.40
CA LYS A 56 21.31 -11.50 3.91
C LYS A 56 22.10 -12.16 2.78
N ARG A 57 21.41 -12.63 1.73
CA ARG A 57 22.06 -13.21 0.54
C ARG A 57 22.96 -12.18 -0.15
N SER A 58 22.44 -10.97 -0.37
CA SER A 58 23.17 -9.88 -1.01
C SER A 58 24.39 -9.44 -0.19
N SER A 59 24.29 -9.40 1.15
CA SER A 59 25.42 -9.06 2.04
C SER A 59 26.49 -10.14 2.01
N LYS A 60 26.10 -11.42 2.04
CA LYS A 60 27.05 -12.55 1.93
C LYS A 60 27.80 -12.56 0.59
N GLU A 61 27.10 -12.26 -0.51
CA GLU A 61 27.71 -12.15 -1.84
C GLU A 61 28.77 -11.03 -1.89
N PHE A 62 28.48 -9.89 -1.28
CA PHE A 62 29.43 -8.78 -1.18
C PHE A 62 30.68 -9.16 -0.36
N GLU A 63 30.51 -9.83 0.79
CA GLU A 63 31.63 -10.30 1.62
C GLU A 63 32.53 -11.30 0.88
N LEU A 64 31.95 -12.17 0.03
CA LEU A 64 32.71 -13.12 -0.80
C LEU A 64 33.56 -12.42 -1.87
N ILE A 65 33.07 -11.32 -2.44
CA ILE A 65 33.77 -10.55 -3.49
C ILE A 65 34.83 -9.62 -2.87
N HIS A 66 34.63 -9.17 -1.63
CA HIS A 66 35.53 -8.23 -0.94
C HIS A 66 36.08 -8.77 0.40
N PRO A 67 36.84 -9.89 0.39
CA PRO A 67 37.27 -10.57 1.62
C PRO A 67 38.34 -9.83 2.45
N LEU A 68 38.98 -8.79 1.89
CA LEU A 68 40.17 -8.14 2.49
C LEU A 68 39.98 -6.69 2.93
N HIS A 69 38.75 -6.15 2.92
CA HIS A 69 38.51 -4.77 3.34
C HIS A 69 37.44 -4.68 4.44
N HIS A 70 37.71 -3.84 5.44
CA HIS A 70 36.71 -3.22 6.32
C HIS A 70 35.80 -2.25 5.53
N CYS A 71 35.26 -2.69 4.38
CA CYS A 71 34.44 -1.88 3.50
C CYS A 71 32.97 -2.02 3.90
N SER A 72 32.31 -0.90 4.17
CA SER A 72 30.86 -0.86 4.32
C SER A 72 30.21 -1.01 2.94
N LYS A 73 29.25 -1.93 2.83
CA LYS A 73 28.43 -2.07 1.62
C LYS A 73 27.41 -0.94 1.54
N GLU A 74 27.43 -0.19 0.44
CA GLU A 74 26.34 0.72 0.09
C GLU A 74 25.16 -0.07 -0.49
N VAL A 75 23.94 0.27 -0.06
CA VAL A 75 22.71 -0.40 -0.47
C VAL A 75 21.71 0.65 -0.91
N ASP A 76 21.23 0.55 -2.14
CA ASP A 76 20.07 1.31 -2.58
C ASP A 76 18.79 0.69 -1.99
N LEU A 77 18.14 1.43 -1.09
CA LEU A 77 16.94 0.99 -0.38
C LEU A 77 15.67 1.09 -1.24
N PHE A 78 15.66 1.97 -2.24
CA PHE A 78 14.45 2.29 -2.99
C PHE A 78 13.93 1.07 -3.78
N PRO A 79 14.76 0.30 -4.51
CA PRO A 79 14.30 -0.92 -5.18
C PRO A 79 13.72 -1.97 -4.22
N TRP A 80 14.24 -2.06 -2.99
CA TRP A 80 13.76 -3.04 -2.00
C TRP A 80 12.43 -2.62 -1.40
N ALA A 81 12.30 -1.35 -1.03
CA ALA A 81 11.05 -0.78 -0.53
C ALA A 81 9.93 -0.88 -1.59
N THR A 82 10.29 -0.69 -2.85
CA THR A 82 9.43 -0.82 -4.02
C THR A 82 8.94 -2.26 -4.20
N ALA A 83 9.85 -3.23 -4.28
CA ALA A 83 9.51 -4.64 -4.37
C ALA A 83 8.65 -5.11 -3.19
N ALA A 84 8.98 -4.69 -1.97
CA ALA A 84 8.20 -5.01 -0.77
C ALA A 84 6.79 -4.43 -0.85
N ALA A 85 6.64 -3.16 -1.23
CA ALA A 85 5.35 -2.52 -1.37
C ALA A 85 4.48 -3.21 -2.45
N LEU A 86 5.10 -3.67 -3.54
CA LEU A 86 4.40 -4.36 -4.63
C LEU A 86 3.86 -5.72 -4.17
N ASP A 87 4.69 -6.53 -3.50
CA ASP A 87 4.27 -7.81 -2.95
C ASP A 87 3.23 -7.64 -1.82
N LEU A 88 3.34 -6.58 -0.99
CA LEU A 88 2.37 -6.29 0.07
C LEU A 88 0.98 -6.02 -0.50
N VAL A 89 0.86 -5.14 -1.51
CA VAL A 89 -0.42 -4.85 -2.14
C VAL A 89 -0.90 -6.01 -3.00
N GLY A 90 0.02 -6.70 -3.69
CA GLY A 90 -0.26 -7.88 -4.48
C GLY A 90 -0.89 -8.97 -3.64
N GLU A 91 -0.19 -9.45 -2.62
CA GLU A 91 -0.62 -10.62 -1.87
C GLU A 91 -1.78 -10.30 -0.93
N ALA A 92 -1.66 -9.27 -0.09
CA ALA A 92 -2.71 -8.98 0.89
C ALA A 92 -3.92 -8.29 0.26
N GLY A 93 -3.69 -7.44 -0.75
CA GLY A 93 -4.75 -6.64 -1.37
C GLY A 93 -5.42 -7.34 -2.55
N LEU A 94 -4.64 -7.93 -3.46
CA LEU A 94 -5.14 -8.46 -4.73
C LEU A 94 -5.12 -10.00 -4.81
N GLY A 95 -4.48 -10.63 -3.83
CA GLY A 95 -4.31 -12.06 -3.81
C GLY A 95 -3.34 -12.60 -4.87
N TYR A 96 -2.38 -11.81 -5.30
CA TYR A 96 -1.42 -12.21 -6.31
C TYR A 96 0.00 -11.96 -5.80
N SER A 97 0.86 -12.97 -5.87
CA SER A 97 2.27 -12.80 -5.54
C SER A 97 3.05 -12.43 -6.79
N PHE A 98 3.67 -11.26 -6.80
CA PHE A 98 4.57 -10.81 -7.87
C PHE A 98 5.98 -11.41 -7.73
N ASN A 99 6.24 -12.16 -6.64
CA ASN A 99 7.51 -12.81 -6.36
C ASN A 99 8.73 -11.88 -6.54
N SER A 100 8.60 -10.62 -6.10
CA SER A 100 9.52 -9.54 -6.46
C SER A 100 10.96 -9.78 -5.94
N PHE A 101 11.14 -10.67 -4.96
CA PHE A 101 12.45 -11.02 -4.37
C PHE A 101 13.05 -12.35 -4.86
N SER A 102 12.35 -13.09 -5.73
CA SER A 102 12.77 -14.42 -6.21
C SER A 102 14.00 -14.37 -7.15
N GLY A 103 14.24 -13.22 -7.80
CA GLY A 103 15.35 -13.03 -8.74
C GLY A 103 15.03 -13.43 -10.19
N GLU A 104 13.86 -14.02 -10.45
CA GLU A 104 13.27 -14.03 -11.80
C GLU A 104 12.83 -12.60 -12.14
N ARG A 105 12.94 -12.21 -13.42
CA ARG A 105 12.81 -10.84 -13.96
C ARG A 105 12.01 -9.91 -13.04
N ASN A 106 12.65 -8.83 -12.57
CA ASN A 106 12.03 -7.82 -11.71
C ASN A 106 10.75 -7.28 -12.36
N GLU A 107 9.61 -7.87 -11.96
CA GLU A 107 8.30 -7.59 -12.54
C GLU A 107 7.94 -6.12 -12.39
N TYR A 108 8.56 -5.40 -11.46
CA TYR A 108 8.46 -3.96 -11.28
C TYR A 108 8.55 -3.14 -12.58
N SER A 109 9.53 -3.44 -13.44
CA SER A 109 9.71 -2.70 -14.71
C SER A 109 8.62 -3.00 -15.75
N THR A 110 7.97 -4.16 -15.62
CA THR A 110 6.83 -4.62 -16.43
C THR A 110 5.49 -4.21 -15.81
N ALA A 111 5.43 -4.07 -14.49
CA ALA A 111 4.26 -3.68 -13.70
C ALA A 111 3.83 -2.25 -14.00
N ILE A 112 4.82 -1.36 -14.13
CA ILE A 112 4.62 0.04 -14.54
C ILE A 112 4.02 0.13 -15.96
N LYS A 113 4.11 -0.92 -16.79
CA LYS A 113 3.43 -0.97 -18.11
C LYS A 113 1.93 -1.30 -18.02
N GLY A 114 1.36 -1.26 -16.82
CA GLY A 114 0.06 -0.64 -16.49
C GLY A 114 -1.22 -1.36 -16.90
N ALA A 115 -1.28 -2.05 -18.04
CA ALA A 115 -2.50 -2.73 -18.49
C ALA A 115 -2.37 -4.26 -18.42
N THR A 116 -1.21 -4.81 -18.81
CA THR A 116 -1.02 -6.26 -18.92
C THR A 116 -1.03 -6.97 -17.57
N GLN A 117 -0.51 -6.31 -16.52
CA GLN A 117 -0.39 -6.94 -15.21
C GLN A 117 -1.72 -7.02 -14.47
N ALA A 118 -2.58 -6.01 -14.62
CA ALA A 118 -3.92 -6.09 -14.06
C ALA A 118 -4.73 -7.23 -14.71
N GLU A 119 -4.63 -7.40 -16.02
CA GLU A 119 -5.31 -8.52 -16.68
C GLU A 119 -4.80 -9.89 -16.23
N GLU A 120 -3.50 -10.01 -15.98
CA GLU A 120 -2.89 -11.25 -15.48
C GLU A 120 -3.37 -11.59 -14.07
N VAL A 121 -3.39 -10.62 -13.17
CA VAL A 121 -3.90 -10.79 -11.81
C VAL A 121 -5.38 -11.20 -11.84
N ILE A 122 -6.23 -10.57 -12.67
CA ILE A 122 -7.65 -10.97 -12.84
C ILE A 122 -7.72 -12.40 -13.33
N ARG A 123 -7.02 -12.74 -14.42
CA ARG A 123 -7.08 -14.07 -15.04
C ARG A 123 -6.63 -15.15 -14.04
N SER A 124 -5.55 -14.90 -13.31
CA SER A 124 -5.04 -15.82 -12.29
C SER A 124 -6.10 -16.07 -11.21
N ARG A 125 -6.79 -15.01 -10.76
CA ARG A 125 -7.85 -15.13 -9.77
C ARG A 125 -9.12 -15.81 -10.27
N GLU A 126 -9.57 -15.50 -11.48
CA GLU A 126 -10.70 -16.18 -12.12
C GLU A 126 -10.44 -17.69 -12.25
N ALA A 127 -9.22 -18.07 -12.65
CA ALA A 127 -8.82 -19.47 -12.76
C ALA A 127 -8.84 -20.19 -11.40
N ALA A 128 -8.30 -19.56 -10.35
CA ALA A 128 -8.29 -20.13 -9.01
C ALA A 128 -9.71 -20.33 -8.43
N LEU A 129 -10.61 -19.38 -8.66
CA LEU A 129 -12.01 -19.48 -8.24
C LEU A 129 -12.78 -20.54 -9.04
N SER A 130 -12.58 -20.58 -10.36
CA SER A 130 -13.26 -21.53 -11.25
C SER A 130 -12.84 -22.98 -11.00
N ALA A 131 -11.60 -23.21 -10.56
CA ALA A 131 -11.10 -24.53 -10.19
C ALA A 131 -11.69 -25.06 -8.88
N GLY A 132 -12.36 -24.22 -8.08
CA GLY A 132 -12.90 -24.59 -6.78
C GLY A 132 -11.81 -24.88 -5.74
N ASN A 133 -10.61 -24.31 -5.93
CA ASN A 133 -9.47 -24.53 -5.04
C ASN A 133 -9.75 -23.96 -3.64
N ASP A 134 -9.24 -24.62 -2.61
CA ASP A 134 -9.11 -23.98 -1.31
C ASP A 134 -8.08 -22.85 -1.40
N LEU A 135 -8.56 -21.61 -1.30
CA LEU A 135 -7.71 -20.43 -1.40
C LEU A 135 -6.96 -20.13 -0.10
N SER A 136 -7.14 -20.91 0.97
CA SER A 136 -6.51 -20.65 2.28
C SER A 136 -4.98 -20.65 2.25
N THR A 137 -4.37 -21.38 1.31
CA THR A 137 -2.92 -21.46 1.09
C THR A 137 -2.40 -20.52 0.02
N GLU A 138 -3.30 -19.90 -0.75
CA GLU A 138 -2.95 -18.97 -1.82
C GLU A 138 -2.67 -17.56 -1.28
N ALA A 139 -2.00 -16.73 -2.09
CA ALA A 139 -1.86 -15.31 -1.82
C ALA A 139 -3.23 -14.70 -1.47
N GLY A 140 -3.29 -13.80 -0.48
CA GLY A 140 -4.54 -13.18 -0.02
C GLY A 140 -5.53 -14.11 0.71
N ARG A 141 -5.25 -15.41 0.78
CA ARG A 141 -6.01 -16.43 1.51
C ARG A 141 -7.52 -16.46 1.19
N GLY A 142 -7.89 -16.10 -0.05
CA GLY A 142 -9.29 -15.98 -0.48
C GLY A 142 -10.08 -14.85 0.19
N ARG A 143 -9.37 -13.90 0.81
CA ARG A 143 -9.90 -12.73 1.54
C ARG A 143 -9.34 -11.42 0.98
N ASP A 144 -8.79 -11.46 -0.22
CA ASP A 144 -8.35 -10.27 -0.94
C ASP A 144 -9.52 -9.55 -1.62
N ILE A 145 -9.24 -8.33 -2.09
CA ILE A 145 -10.20 -7.45 -2.78
C ILE A 145 -10.80 -8.16 -4.00
N MET A 146 -9.97 -8.83 -4.80
CA MET A 146 -10.41 -9.42 -6.07
C MET A 146 -11.36 -10.58 -5.85
N THR A 147 -11.02 -11.48 -4.93
CA THR A 147 -11.88 -12.58 -4.52
C THR A 147 -13.24 -12.07 -4.05
N LEU A 148 -13.27 -10.98 -3.29
CA LEU A 148 -14.53 -10.42 -2.77
C LEU A 148 -15.33 -9.68 -3.85
N LEU A 149 -14.69 -8.96 -4.75
CA LEU A 149 -15.36 -8.33 -5.89
C LEU A 149 -15.98 -9.38 -6.83
N MET A 150 -15.27 -10.45 -7.14
CA MET A 150 -15.77 -11.53 -8.01
C MET A 150 -16.97 -12.25 -7.37
N LYS A 151 -16.89 -12.60 -6.08
CA LYS A 151 -18.02 -13.18 -5.32
C LYS A 151 -19.22 -12.22 -5.22
N ALA A 152 -18.98 -10.92 -5.08
CA ALA A 152 -20.04 -9.91 -5.06
C ALA A 152 -20.75 -9.82 -6.43
N ASN A 153 -20.01 -9.93 -7.53
CA ASN A 153 -20.58 -9.96 -8.88
C ASN A 153 -21.44 -11.21 -9.12
N GLU A 154 -21.06 -12.39 -8.61
CA GLU A 154 -21.86 -13.62 -8.73
C GLU A 154 -23.20 -13.53 -7.98
N SER A 155 -23.22 -12.80 -6.86
CA SER A 155 -24.39 -12.65 -5.99
C SER A 155 -25.32 -11.49 -6.37
N THR A 156 -24.92 -10.62 -7.31
CA THR A 156 -25.65 -9.39 -7.66
C THR A 156 -26.12 -9.40 -9.12
N ARG A 157 -27.42 -9.11 -9.35
CA ARG A 157 -28.02 -8.90 -10.70
C ARG A 157 -28.33 -7.42 -11.02
N SER A 158 -27.81 -6.45 -10.27
CA SER A 158 -28.22 -5.03 -10.30
C SER A 158 -27.03 -4.05 -10.33
N ASP A 159 -27.32 -2.74 -10.12
CA ASP A 159 -26.46 -1.53 -10.09
C ASP A 159 -25.11 -1.60 -9.35
N SER A 160 -24.77 -2.71 -8.68
CA SER A 160 -23.47 -2.93 -8.03
C SER A 160 -22.60 -3.98 -8.74
N TYR A 161 -23.02 -4.47 -9.91
CA TYR A 161 -22.18 -5.30 -10.77
C TYR A 161 -21.00 -4.47 -11.30
N ILE A 162 -19.80 -4.99 -11.14
CA ILE A 162 -18.55 -4.38 -11.64
C ILE A 162 -18.14 -5.11 -12.92
N ASP A 163 -18.18 -4.41 -14.05
CA ASP A 163 -17.70 -4.97 -15.31
C ASP A 163 -16.17 -5.15 -15.33
N ARG A 164 -15.68 -5.88 -16.35
CA ARG A 164 -14.26 -6.20 -16.48
C ARG A 164 -13.38 -4.95 -16.63
N GLU A 165 -13.86 -3.92 -17.32
CA GLU A 165 -13.09 -2.68 -17.52
C GLU A 165 -12.89 -1.93 -16.20
N THR A 166 -13.96 -1.83 -15.42
CA THR A 166 -13.96 -1.23 -14.08
C THR A 166 -13.09 -2.04 -13.11
N MET A 167 -13.14 -3.37 -13.21
CA MET A 167 -12.29 -4.28 -12.42
C MET A 167 -10.80 -4.06 -12.70
N ILE A 168 -10.41 -3.98 -13.98
CA ILE A 168 -9.04 -3.60 -14.38
C ILE A 168 -8.70 -2.21 -13.84
N GLY A 169 -9.64 -1.27 -13.93
CA GLY A 169 -9.46 0.09 -13.43
C GLY A 169 -9.18 0.15 -11.94
N HIS A 170 -9.92 -0.62 -11.13
CA HIS A 170 -9.65 -0.75 -9.70
C HIS A 170 -8.26 -1.30 -9.41
N MET A 171 -7.84 -2.31 -10.15
CA MET A 171 -6.55 -2.94 -9.93
C MET A 171 -5.39 -2.01 -10.29
N ASN A 172 -5.49 -1.30 -11.40
CA ASN A 172 -4.51 -0.28 -11.75
C ASN A 172 -4.38 0.77 -10.64
N VAL A 173 -5.51 1.21 -10.08
CA VAL A 173 -5.52 2.13 -8.94
C VAL A 173 -4.89 1.50 -7.71
N PHE A 174 -5.25 0.27 -7.34
CA PHE A 174 -4.74 -0.35 -6.11
C PHE A 174 -3.25 -0.67 -6.19
N ILE A 175 -2.79 -1.26 -7.30
CA ILE A 175 -1.37 -1.51 -7.53
C ILE A 175 -0.63 -0.18 -7.43
N PHE A 176 -0.99 0.82 -8.24
CA PHE A 176 -0.27 2.10 -8.27
C PHE A 176 -0.31 2.83 -6.92
N ALA A 177 -1.49 3.06 -6.37
CA ALA A 177 -1.67 3.88 -5.17
C ALA A 177 -1.10 3.19 -3.92
N GLY A 178 -1.28 1.88 -3.80
CA GLY A 178 -0.77 1.09 -2.67
C GLY A 178 0.74 0.91 -2.73
N HIS A 179 1.28 0.69 -3.92
CA HIS A 179 2.72 0.52 -4.14
C HIS A 179 3.49 1.82 -3.92
N GLU A 180 3.19 2.87 -4.70
CA GLU A 180 4.06 4.05 -4.80
C GLU A 180 4.13 4.85 -3.49
N THR A 181 3.01 4.94 -2.78
CA THR A 181 2.96 5.64 -1.50
C THR A 181 3.68 4.86 -0.40
N THR A 182 3.54 3.53 -0.37
CA THR A 182 4.17 2.67 0.63
C THR A 182 5.67 2.55 0.38
N SER A 183 6.12 2.40 -0.87
CA SER A 183 7.55 2.35 -1.22
C SER A 183 8.27 3.64 -0.81
N THR A 184 7.65 4.79 -1.07
CA THR A 184 8.15 6.11 -0.66
C THR A 184 8.21 6.23 0.87
N ALA A 185 7.14 5.84 1.56
CA ALA A 185 7.09 5.87 3.02
C ALA A 185 8.17 4.99 3.66
N LEU A 186 8.30 3.73 3.21
CA LEU A 186 9.31 2.79 3.69
C LEU A 186 10.73 3.31 3.44
N SER A 187 10.99 3.82 2.24
CA SER A 187 12.30 4.40 1.90
C SER A 187 12.65 5.56 2.83
N ARG A 188 11.69 6.44 3.13
CA ARG A 188 11.90 7.58 4.05
C ARG A 188 12.04 7.16 5.50
N ILE A 189 11.30 6.16 5.95
CA ILE A 189 11.46 5.61 7.31
C ILE A 189 12.88 5.06 7.48
N LEU A 190 13.36 4.26 6.53
CA LEU A 190 14.71 3.69 6.59
C LEU A 190 15.81 4.74 6.47
N ASP A 191 15.65 5.74 5.61
CA ASP A 191 16.55 6.89 5.47
C ASP A 191 16.67 7.68 6.78
N VAL A 192 15.54 8.04 7.40
CA VAL A 192 15.53 8.73 8.70
C VAL A 192 16.19 7.89 9.79
N LEU A 193 15.90 6.59 9.84
CA LEU A 193 16.51 5.69 10.80
C LEU A 193 18.02 5.58 10.59
N ALA A 194 18.50 5.50 9.35
CA ALA A 194 19.93 5.42 9.03
C ALA A 194 20.73 6.59 9.62
N HIS A 195 20.13 7.77 9.68
CA HIS A 195 20.75 8.98 10.25
C HIS A 195 20.47 9.17 11.75
N ARG A 196 19.72 8.27 12.41
CA ARG A 196 19.31 8.37 13.81
C ARG A 196 19.60 7.09 14.60
N PRO A 197 20.87 6.80 14.94
CA PRO A 197 21.25 5.59 15.67
C PRO A 197 20.59 5.48 17.04
N ASP A 198 20.38 6.60 17.73
CA ASP A 198 19.66 6.69 19.01
C ASP A 198 18.22 6.16 18.88
N VAL A 199 17.54 6.54 17.80
CA VAL A 199 16.18 6.08 17.51
C VAL A 199 16.17 4.60 17.15
N GLN A 200 17.15 4.12 16.36
CA GLN A 200 17.26 2.70 16.01
C GLN A 200 17.46 1.81 17.24
N VAL A 201 18.31 2.22 18.19
CA VAL A 201 18.57 1.46 19.41
C VAL A 201 17.28 1.29 20.20
N ARG A 202 16.56 2.38 20.46
CA ARG A 202 15.30 2.35 21.19
C ARG A 202 14.21 1.56 20.47
N LEU A 203 14.11 1.68 19.14
CA LEU A 203 13.17 0.87 18.35
C LEU A 203 13.50 -0.62 18.46
N ARG A 204 14.79 -0.96 18.39
CA ARG A 204 15.23 -2.35 18.54
C ARG A 204 14.95 -2.91 19.93
N GLU A 205 15.04 -2.09 20.97
CA GLU A 205 14.66 -2.48 22.34
C GLU A 205 13.16 -2.80 22.44
N GLU A 206 12.29 -1.93 21.93
CA GLU A 206 10.83 -2.17 21.91
C GLU A 206 10.50 -3.48 21.17
N LEU A 207 11.07 -3.68 19.98
CA LEU A 207 10.83 -4.88 19.17
C LEU A 207 11.37 -6.15 19.85
N ARG A 208 12.55 -6.09 20.47
CA ARG A 208 13.12 -7.24 21.21
C ARG A 208 12.24 -7.65 22.37
N GLN A 209 11.81 -6.69 23.20
CA GLN A 209 10.91 -6.95 24.31
C GLN A 209 9.61 -7.61 23.84
N TYR A 210 9.04 -7.12 22.73
CA TYR A 210 7.86 -7.71 22.12
C TYR A 210 8.10 -9.17 21.68
N PHE A 211 9.16 -9.46 20.93
CA PHE A 211 9.43 -10.81 20.43
C PHE A 211 9.88 -11.79 21.52
N GLU A 212 10.51 -11.31 22.59
CA GLU A 212 10.84 -12.12 23.77
C GLU A 212 9.57 -12.52 24.54
N ALA A 213 8.61 -11.60 24.68
CA ALA A 213 7.33 -11.87 25.34
C ALA A 213 6.40 -12.78 24.50
N ASN A 214 6.48 -12.69 23.17
CA ASN A 214 5.55 -13.32 22.23
C ASN A 214 6.22 -14.39 21.34
N SER A 215 7.26 -15.07 21.84
CA SER A 215 8.09 -15.98 21.05
C SER A 215 7.35 -17.17 20.41
N ASN A 216 6.17 -17.52 20.92
CA ASN A 216 5.36 -18.66 20.51
C ASN A 216 4.06 -18.26 19.78
N GLU A 217 3.84 -16.97 19.52
CA GLU A 217 2.63 -16.52 18.86
C GLU A 217 2.76 -16.61 17.33
N GLY A 218 1.83 -17.32 16.69
CA GLY A 218 1.78 -17.44 15.23
C GLY A 218 1.26 -16.19 14.52
N ASN A 219 0.68 -15.24 15.27
CA ASN A 219 0.11 -14.00 14.76
C ASN A 219 0.73 -12.81 15.49
N HIS A 220 1.12 -11.77 14.75
CA HIS A 220 1.82 -10.61 15.28
C HIS A 220 0.98 -9.32 15.15
N ASP A 221 -0.35 -9.41 15.24
CA ASP A 221 -1.23 -8.25 15.10
C ASP A 221 -0.93 -7.14 16.12
N GLU A 222 -0.43 -7.51 17.29
CA GLU A 222 -0.03 -6.58 18.35
C GLU A 222 1.15 -5.68 17.96
N LEU A 223 1.92 -6.02 16.92
CA LEU A 223 2.95 -5.12 16.36
C LEU A 223 2.36 -3.77 15.93
N LEU A 224 1.08 -3.76 15.53
CA LEU A 224 0.38 -2.53 15.13
C LEU A 224 0.08 -1.59 16.30
N GLU A 225 0.16 -2.09 17.53
CA GLU A 225 -0.12 -1.32 18.76
C GLU A 225 1.17 -0.85 19.46
N LEU A 226 2.34 -1.23 18.95
CA LEU A 226 3.61 -0.83 19.55
C LEU A 226 3.81 0.69 19.41
N PRO A 227 3.91 1.43 20.53
CA PRO A 227 3.78 2.88 20.51
C PRO A 227 4.97 3.58 19.85
N TYR A 228 6.20 3.07 19.98
CA TYR A 228 7.39 3.75 19.48
C TYR A 228 7.55 3.58 17.98
N ILE A 229 7.41 2.35 17.44
CA ILE A 229 7.36 2.15 15.98
C ILE A 229 6.22 2.95 15.34
N TYR A 230 5.03 2.96 15.95
CA TYR A 230 3.91 3.77 15.48
C TYR A 230 4.25 5.27 15.49
N GLY A 231 4.88 5.76 16.56
CA GLY A 231 5.35 7.14 16.67
C GLY A 231 6.35 7.51 15.57
N ILE A 232 7.31 6.63 15.26
CA ILE A 232 8.27 6.82 14.16
C ILE A 232 7.53 6.92 12.82
N MET A 233 6.62 5.99 12.54
CA MET A 233 5.83 6.01 11.29
C MET A 233 5.05 7.32 11.15
N ARG A 234 4.37 7.76 12.22
CA ARG A 234 3.60 9.01 12.23
C ARG A 234 4.48 10.23 12.01
N GLU A 235 5.63 10.29 12.65
CA GLU A 235 6.54 11.43 12.54
C GLU A 235 7.19 11.52 11.16
N VAL A 236 7.61 10.38 10.59
CA VAL A 236 8.15 10.34 9.24
C VAL A 236 7.09 10.74 8.23
N LEU A 237 5.85 10.26 8.34
CA LEU A 237 4.76 10.64 7.43
C LEU A 237 4.32 12.10 7.60
N ARG A 238 4.53 12.70 8.78
CA ARG A 238 4.30 14.13 9.01
C ARG A 238 5.32 14.99 8.26
N LEU A 239 6.59 14.58 8.26
CA LEU A 239 7.70 15.30 7.62
C LEU A 239 7.85 15.01 6.12
N HIS A 240 7.56 13.79 5.72
CA HIS A 240 7.76 13.26 4.37
C HIS A 240 6.50 12.56 3.86
N PRO A 241 5.38 13.29 3.69
CA PRO A 241 4.15 12.70 3.18
C PRO A 241 4.34 12.24 1.72
N PRO A 242 4.03 10.97 1.38
CA PRO A 242 4.13 10.50 -0.01
C PRO A 242 3.24 11.28 -0.98
N VAL A 243 2.11 11.81 -0.49
CA VAL A 243 1.21 12.69 -1.25
C VAL A 243 1.16 14.05 -0.57
N ALA A 244 1.88 15.03 -1.12
CA ALA A 244 2.05 16.35 -0.51
C ALA A 244 0.83 17.28 -0.67
N ALA A 245 -0.04 17.02 -1.66
CA ALA A 245 -1.21 17.85 -1.91
C ALA A 245 -2.36 17.01 -2.46
N ILE A 246 -3.59 17.41 -2.13
CA ILE A 246 -4.80 16.84 -2.71
C ILE A 246 -5.65 17.99 -3.22
N SER A 247 -6.06 17.92 -4.48
CA SER A 247 -6.94 18.92 -5.07
C SER A 247 -8.38 18.77 -4.55
N ARG A 248 -9.08 19.89 -4.48
CA ARG A 248 -10.53 19.97 -4.29
C ARG A 248 -11.08 20.89 -5.36
N VAL A 249 -12.32 20.65 -5.75
CA VAL A 249 -13.07 21.53 -6.65
C VAL A 249 -14.34 21.93 -5.94
N CYS A 250 -14.66 23.21 -5.98
CA CYS A 250 -15.84 23.80 -5.39
C CYS A 250 -17.10 23.34 -6.14
N THR A 251 -18.03 22.64 -5.47
CA THR A 251 -19.22 22.05 -6.11
C THR A 251 -20.38 23.02 -6.25
N GLU A 252 -20.36 24.11 -5.51
CA GLU A 252 -21.35 25.19 -5.47
C GLU A 252 -20.65 26.49 -5.03
N ASP A 253 -21.16 27.65 -5.45
CA ASP A 253 -20.61 28.93 -5.01
C ASP A 253 -20.57 28.99 -3.48
N THR A 254 -19.39 29.26 -2.91
CA THR A 254 -19.19 29.24 -1.46
C THR A 254 -18.29 30.38 -1.00
N VAL A 255 -18.21 30.55 0.31
CA VAL A 255 -17.32 31.52 0.96
C VAL A 255 -16.40 30.75 1.89
N LEU A 256 -15.11 30.76 1.58
CA LEU A 256 -14.08 30.15 2.41
C LEU A 256 -13.67 31.15 3.51
N PRO A 257 -13.97 30.89 4.79
CA PRO A 257 -13.47 31.72 5.87
C PRO A 257 -11.95 31.55 5.99
N LEU A 258 -11.25 32.65 6.29
CA LEU A 258 -9.82 32.60 6.61
C LEU A 258 -9.64 32.32 8.10
N ASP A 259 -8.69 31.45 8.43
CA ASP A 259 -8.35 31.12 9.82
C ASP A 259 -7.78 32.34 10.56
N PHE A 260 -7.06 33.19 9.83
CA PHE A 260 -6.60 34.49 10.29
C PHE A 260 -6.97 35.58 9.29
N PRO A 261 -7.42 36.75 9.76
CA PRO A 261 -7.63 37.89 8.88
C PRO A 261 -6.33 38.31 8.17
N VAL A 262 -6.43 38.70 6.90
CA VAL A 262 -5.29 39.16 6.09
C VAL A 262 -5.45 40.65 5.81
N ASP A 263 -4.45 41.45 6.16
CA ASP A 263 -4.43 42.87 5.83
C ASP A 263 -4.04 43.07 4.36
N THR A 264 -4.85 43.86 3.64
CA THR A 264 -4.63 44.21 2.24
C THR A 264 -4.71 45.73 2.07
N PRO A 265 -4.22 46.31 0.96
CA PRO A 265 -4.38 47.75 0.69
C PRO A 265 -5.84 48.23 0.67
N SER A 266 -6.78 47.33 0.38
CA SER A 266 -8.23 47.59 0.40
C SER A 266 -8.91 47.38 1.76
N GLY A 267 -8.15 46.99 2.79
CA GLY A 267 -8.66 46.68 4.13
C GLY A 267 -8.46 45.23 4.53
N LYS A 268 -9.11 44.82 5.61
CA LYS A 268 -8.92 43.52 6.25
C LYS A 268 -9.85 42.48 5.63
N VAL A 269 -9.30 41.41 5.08
CA VAL A 269 -10.03 40.31 4.46
C VAL A 269 -10.16 39.17 5.46
N THR A 270 -11.39 38.69 5.71
CA THR A 270 -11.67 37.58 6.62
C THR A 270 -12.24 36.34 5.92
N SER A 271 -12.54 36.45 4.61
CA SER A 271 -13.04 35.36 3.80
C SER A 271 -12.81 35.60 2.31
N ILE A 272 -12.86 34.52 1.52
CA ILE A 272 -12.70 34.54 0.06
C ILE A 272 -13.93 33.89 -0.57
N SER A 273 -14.59 34.57 -1.50
CA SER A 273 -15.65 33.97 -2.31
C SER A 273 -15.06 33.05 -3.37
N ILE A 274 -15.47 31.79 -3.40
CA ILE A 274 -15.03 30.77 -4.36
C ILE A 274 -16.23 30.38 -5.20
N LYS A 275 -16.08 30.44 -6.53
CA LYS A 275 -17.13 30.04 -7.47
C LYS A 275 -17.11 28.54 -7.70
N LYS A 276 -18.29 27.98 -7.99
CA LYS A 276 -18.42 26.60 -8.45
C LYS A 276 -17.46 26.33 -9.61
N GLY A 277 -16.75 25.21 -9.54
CA GLY A 277 -15.83 24.73 -10.57
C GLY A 277 -14.38 25.21 -10.42
N ILE A 278 -14.08 26.06 -9.44
CA ILE A 278 -12.71 26.45 -9.05
C ILE A 278 -12.12 25.43 -8.08
#